data_AF-A0A8K1YHC0-F1
#
_entry.id   AF-A0A8K1YHC0-F1
#
_cell.length_a   1.000
_cell.length_b   1.000
_cell.length_c   1.000
_cell.angle_alpha   90.00
_cell.angle_beta   90.00
_cell.angle_gamma   90.00
#
_symmetry.space_group_name_H-M   'P 1'
#
loop_
_entity.id
_entity.type
_entity.pdbx_description
1 polymer ?
#
loop_
_entity_poly.entity_id
_entity_poly.type
_entity_poly.pdbx_seq_one_letter_code
_entity_poly.pdbx_strand_id
1 'polypeptide(L)' 'MSISTQELINELKRAEKLLFDLRFKKATRQPFKSHEIKLNKKKIATLKNILRDKV' A
#
# COMPACT_ATOMS: atom_id res chain seq x y z
N MET A 1 -7.44 -6.18 -19.24
CA MET A 1 -8.29 -5.34 -18.37
C MET A 1 -7.47 -4.15 -17.92
N SER A 2 -7.87 -2.92 -18.26
CA SER A 2 -7.21 -1.70 -17.77
C SER A 2 -7.90 -1.26 -16.48
N ILE A 3 -7.19 -1.29 -15.36
CA ILE A 3 -7.66 -0.68 -14.11
C ILE A 3 -7.75 0.84 -14.33
N SER A 4 -8.86 1.45 -13.94
CA SER A 4 -9.06 2.90 -14.08
C SER A 4 -8.07 3.66 -13.19
N THR A 5 -7.63 4.85 -13.61
CA THR A 5 -6.73 5.71 -12.82
C THR A 5 -7.32 6.00 -11.44
N GLN A 6 -8.65 6.16 -11.34
CA GLN A 6 -9.33 6.38 -10.07
C GLN A 6 -9.24 5.17 -9.14
N GLU A 7 -9.31 3.95 -9.68
CA GLU A 7 -9.17 2.71 -8.92
C GLU A 7 -7.74 2.54 -8.41
N LEU A 8 -6.72 2.86 -9.23
CA LEU A 8 -5.32 2.88 -8.80
C LEU A 8 -5.09 3.83 -7.62
N ILE A 9 -5.65 5.04 -7.69
CA ILE A 9 -5.56 6.02 -6.61
C ILE A 9 -6.25 5.51 -5.35
N ASN A 10 -7.44 4.92 -5.48
CA ASN A 10 -8.17 4.35 -4.36
C ASN A 10 -7.41 3.18 -3.71
N GLU A 11 -6.79 2.33 -4.52
CA GLU A 11 -5.97 1.22 -4.03
C GLU A 11 -4.69 1.70 -3.35
N LEU A 12 -4.06 2.75 -3.88
CA LEU A 12 -2.91 3.40 -3.26
C LEU A 12 -3.25 3.94 -1.87
N LYS A 13 -4.37 4.68 -1.74
CA LYS A 13 -4.86 5.19 -0.44
C LYS A 13 -5.10 4.07 0.57
N ARG A 14 -5.71 2.97 0.13
CA ARG A 14 -5.94 1.78 1.00
C ARG A 14 -4.62 1.16 1.44
N ALA A 15 -3.67 1.01 0.52
CA ALA A 15 -2.35 0.45 0.83
C ALA A 15 -1.57 1.34 1.82
N GLU A 16 -1.61 2.66 1.66
CA GLU A 16 -0.98 3.61 2.59
C GLU A 16 -1.62 3.56 3.98
N LYS A 17 -2.96 3.48 4.07
CA LYS A 17 -3.66 3.30 5.36
C LYS A 17 -3.26 1.99 6.04
N LEU A 18 -3.24 0.88 5.31
CA LEU A 18 -2.80 -0.41 5.86
C LEU A 18 -1.35 -0.35 6.36
N LEU A 19 -0.46 0.37 5.66
CA LEU A 19 0.93 0.54 6.10
C LEU A 19 1.02 1.34 7.40
N PHE A 20 0.18 2.37 7.54
CA PHE A 20 0.05 3.13 8.78
C PHE A 20 -0.43 2.24 9.92
N ASP A 21 -1.49 1.47 9.73
CA ASP A 21 -2.06 0.57 10.74
C ASP A 21 -1.03 -0.50 11.18
N LEU A 22 -0.28 -1.08 10.24
CA LEU A 22 0.77 -2.04 10.57
C LEU A 22 1.92 -1.42 11.37
N ARG A 23 2.30 -0.17 11.06
CA ARG A 23 3.30 0.56 11.85
C ARG A 23 2.78 0.91 13.23
N PHE A 24 1.51 1.29 13.33
CA PHE A 24 0.84 1.56 14.59
C PHE A 24 0.84 0.31 15.48
N LYS A 25 0.37 -0.83 14.95
CA LYS A 25 0.42 -2.14 15.64
C LYS A 25 1.82 -2.49 16.11
N LYS A 26 2.84 -2.26 15.27
CA LYS A 26 4.24 -2.47 15.63
C LYS A 26 4.69 -1.58 16.79
N ALA A 27 4.33 -0.29 16.75
CA ALA A 27 4.68 0.68 17.79
C ALA A 27 4.00 0.32 19.13
N THR A 28 2.75 -0.12 19.10
CA THR A 28 1.99 -0.56 20.27
C THR A 28 2.31 -1.98 20.70
N ARG A 29 3.31 -2.65 20.09
CA ARG A 29 3.67 -4.07 20.33
C ARG A 29 2.49 -5.04 20.22
N GLN A 30 1.49 -4.72 19.41
CA GLN A 30 0.39 -5.62 19.08
C GLN A 30 0.89 -6.72 18.15
N PRO A 31 0.25 -7.90 18.13
CA PRO A 31 0.61 -8.94 17.16
C PRO A 31 0.25 -8.49 15.73
N PHE A 32 1.21 -8.60 14.83
CA PHE A 32 1.04 -8.38 13.39
C PHE A 32 2.03 -9.27 12.63
N LYS A 33 1.78 -9.48 11.33
CA LYS A 33 2.71 -10.27 10.51
C LYS A 33 3.81 -9.36 9.96
N SER A 34 5.06 -9.60 10.34
CA SER A 34 6.20 -8.77 9.94
C SER A 34 6.38 -8.63 8.42
N HIS A 35 6.04 -9.66 7.64
CA HIS A 35 6.15 -9.63 6.18
C HIS A 35 5.13 -8.72 5.50
N GLU A 36 3.99 -8.41 6.13
CA GLU A 36 2.95 -7.54 5.56
C GLU A 36 3.46 -6.12 5.33
N ILE A 37 4.34 -5.60 6.20
CA ILE A 37 4.96 -4.29 6.01
C ILE A 37 5.81 -4.26 4.72
N LYS A 38 6.60 -5.32 4.47
CA LYS A 38 7.44 -5.42 3.28
C LYS A 38 6.58 -5.54 2.00
N LEU A 39 5.58 -6.40 2.03
CA LEU A 39 4.67 -6.61 0.90
C LEU A 39 3.90 -5.33 0.56
N ASN A 40 3.37 -4.64 1.57
CA ASN A 40 2.58 -3.45 1.35
C ASN A 40 3.43 -2.27 0.83
N LYS A 41 4.67 -2.12 1.32
CA LYS A 41 5.64 -1.17 0.73
C LYS A 41 5.91 -1.45 -0.75
N LYS A 42 6.11 -2.73 -1.12
CA LYS A 42 6.31 -3.14 -2.52
C LYS A 42 5.08 -2.80 -3.36
N LYS A 43 3.88 -3.10 -2.86
CA LYS A 43 2.62 -2.77 -3.53
C LYS A 43 2.46 -1.28 -3.80
N ILE A 44 2.73 -0.42 -2.81
CA ILE A 44 2.71 1.04 -2.95
C ILE A 44 3.66 1.49 -4.06
N ALA A 45 4.89 0.97 -4.09
CA ALA A 45 5.87 1.32 -5.12
C ALA A 45 5.39 0.91 -6.52
N THR A 46 4.85 -0.31 -6.68
CA THR A 46 4.28 -0.77 -7.95
C THR A 46 3.12 0.12 -8.41
N LEU A 47 2.20 0.47 -7.51
CA LEU A 47 1.07 1.35 -7.84
C LEU A 47 1.53 2.75 -8.27
N LYS A 48 2.56 3.31 -7.61
CA LYS A 48 3.15 4.60 -7.98
C LYS A 48 3.83 4.55 -9.35
N ASN A 49 4.51 3.45 -9.67
CA ASN A 49 5.13 3.27 -10.98
C ASN A 49 4.06 3.21 -12.09
N ILE A 50 3.02 2.40 -11.91
CA ILE A 50 1.92 2.29 -12.88
C ILE A 50 1.23 3.65 -13.09
N LEU A 51 1.04 4.43 -12.02
CA LEU A 51 0.47 5.78 -12.12
C LEU A 51 1.40 6.73 -12.88
N ARG A 52 2.71 6.63 -12.68
CA ARG A 52 3.70 7.44 -13.40
C ARG A 52 3.73 7.12 -14.89
N ASP A 53 3.66 5.85 -15.26
CA ASP A 53 3.70 5.41 -16.66
C ASP A 53 2.41 5.76 -17.43
N LYS A 54 1.31 6.07 -16.71
CA LYS A 54 0.02 6.48 -17.29
C LYS A 54 -0.11 7.99 -17.52
N VAL A 55 0.81 8.80 -17.00
CA VAL A 55 0.85 10.27 -17.15
C VAL A 55 1.81 10.62 -18.27
#